data_AF-A0A3M1SPM8-F1
#
_entry.id   AF-A0A3M1SPM8-F1
#
_cell.length_a   1.000
_cell.length_b   1.000
_cell.length_c   1.000
_cell.angle_alpha   90.00
_cell.angle_beta   90.00
_cell.angle_gamma   90.00
#
_symmetry.space_group_name_H-M   'P 1'
#
loop_
_entity.id
_entity.type
_entity.pdbx_description
1 polymer ?
#
loop_
_entity_poly.entity_id
_entity_poly.type
_entity_poly.pdbx_seq_one_letter_code
_entity_poly.pdbx_strand_id
1 'polypeptide(L)'
;MVDGILGVKHGGKTVVSWSLNTPFIIEREERGTAPLEARLRAIRKVAEAGYLLGFHFDPMIYYPGWREDYTCLVREVFKGIPPDRVAWISVGSLRFNPEMKRLIESNYPDTGITAEEMIAGDDGKMRYVKPLRLEMYRHMYKQIREAVGGDPLVYLCMERWDMWQRVLGFVPDSIGHLDYMFARSLWERFGLGSGKPDRTLYERAWEDEDVEGGPARSRG
;
A
#
# COMPACT_ATOMS: atom_id res chain seq x y z
N MET A 1 8.57 18.94 4.83
CA MET A 1 10.04 18.97 5.06
C MET A 1 10.44 17.66 5.72
N VAL A 2 11.54 17.04 5.28
CA VAL A 2 12.10 15.81 5.88
C VAL A 2 13.46 16.06 6.52
N ASP A 3 13.95 17.30 6.46
CA ASP A 3 15.34 17.64 6.78
C ASP A 3 15.72 17.33 8.24
N GLY A 4 14.74 17.39 9.16
CA GLY A 4 14.95 17.06 10.58
C GLY A 4 15.28 15.59 10.87
N ILE A 5 14.98 14.66 9.96
CA ILE A 5 15.30 13.24 10.16
C ILE A 5 16.57 12.80 9.44
N LEU A 6 17.08 13.56 8.47
CA LEU A 6 18.17 13.10 7.58
C LEU A 6 19.48 12.76 8.33
N GLY A 7 19.75 13.43 9.46
CA GLY A 7 20.95 13.20 10.28
C GLY A 7 20.76 12.27 11.47
N VAL A 8 19.56 11.71 11.68
CA VAL A 8 19.27 10.85 12.84
C VAL A 8 19.95 9.49 12.67
N LYS A 9 20.57 8.98 13.74
CA LYS A 9 21.19 7.63 13.76
C LYS A 9 20.11 6.54 13.82
N HIS A 10 19.46 6.27 12.69
CA HIS A 10 18.37 5.28 12.57
C HIS A 10 18.85 3.82 12.51
N GLY A 11 20.13 3.57 12.23
CA GLY A 11 20.73 2.23 12.24
C GLY A 11 20.09 1.22 11.28
N GLY A 12 19.48 1.71 10.18
CA GLY A 12 18.74 0.89 9.22
C GLY A 12 17.39 0.34 9.72
N LYS A 13 16.98 0.64 10.96
CA LYS A 13 15.78 0.06 11.61
C LYS A 13 14.55 0.96 11.53
N THR A 14 14.54 1.90 10.59
CA THR A 14 13.43 2.82 10.36
C THR A 14 13.10 2.81 8.88
N VAL A 15 11.83 2.57 8.57
CA VAL A 15 11.28 2.71 7.23
C VAL A 15 10.48 4.00 7.19
N VAL A 16 10.76 4.86 6.22
CA VAL A 16 9.98 6.07 5.96
C VAL A 16 9.07 5.78 4.78
N SER A 17 7.78 6.07 4.90
CA SER A 17 6.83 5.76 3.85
C SER A 17 6.07 6.98 3.34
N TRP A 18 5.59 6.87 2.10
CA TRP A 18 4.78 7.91 1.45
C TRP A 18 3.52 7.30 0.84
N SER A 19 2.39 7.99 1.07
CA SER A 19 1.21 7.85 0.22
C SER A 19 1.44 8.60 -1.08
N LEU A 20 1.22 7.91 -2.19
CA LEU A 20 1.47 8.38 -3.53
C LEU A 20 0.22 8.23 -4.38
N ASN A 21 -0.08 9.29 -5.11
CA ASN A 21 -1.16 9.30 -6.07
C ASN A 21 -0.74 10.06 -7.33
N THR A 22 -1.58 9.97 -8.36
CA THR A 22 -1.38 10.70 -9.60
C THR A 22 -1.51 12.21 -9.37
N PRO A 23 -0.82 13.08 -10.12
CA PRO A 23 -0.98 14.53 -10.01
C PRO A 23 -2.45 14.97 -10.09
N PHE A 24 -3.23 14.34 -10.97
CA PHE A 24 -4.68 14.57 -11.12
C PHE A 24 -5.45 14.38 -9.80
N ILE A 25 -5.19 13.29 -9.07
CA ILE A 25 -5.86 13.03 -7.78
C ILE A 25 -5.31 13.93 -6.68
N ILE A 26 -3.99 14.16 -6.64
CA ILE A 26 -3.38 15.02 -5.62
C ILE A 26 -3.97 16.44 -5.68
N GLU A 27 -4.09 17.00 -6.88
CA GLU A 27 -4.60 18.36 -7.08
C GLU A 27 -6.08 18.50 -6.68
N ARG A 28 -6.90 17.48 -6.95
CA ARG A 28 -8.35 17.53 -6.74
C ARG A 28 -8.79 17.11 -5.34
N GLU A 29 -8.17 16.07 -4.81
CA GLU A 29 -8.68 15.33 -3.65
C GLU A 29 -7.76 15.40 -2.41
N GLU A 30 -6.47 15.68 -2.57
CA GLU A 30 -5.50 15.71 -1.45
C GLU A 30 -5.16 17.14 -1.00
N ARG A 31 -6.21 17.94 -0.72
CA ARG A 31 -6.10 19.36 -0.34
C ARG A 31 -5.21 19.55 0.91
N GLY A 32 -4.32 20.54 0.85
CA GLY A 32 -3.40 20.86 1.96
C GLY A 32 -2.19 19.93 2.09
N THR A 33 -1.99 19.01 1.14
CA THR A 33 -0.82 18.12 1.12
C THR A 33 0.24 18.57 0.12
N ALA A 34 1.43 17.97 0.19
CA ALA A 34 2.52 18.27 -0.74
C ALA A 34 2.24 17.72 -2.15
N PRO A 35 2.58 18.44 -3.23
CA PRO A 35 2.46 17.92 -4.59
C PRO A 35 3.42 16.75 -4.84
N LEU A 36 3.16 15.96 -5.88
CA LEU A 36 3.96 14.76 -6.21
C LEU A 36 5.47 15.07 -6.26
N GLU A 37 5.87 16.13 -6.96
CA GLU A 37 7.28 16.48 -7.08
C GLU A 37 7.96 16.74 -5.73
N ALA A 38 7.25 17.37 -4.79
CA ALA A 38 7.78 17.62 -3.45
C ALA A 38 7.94 16.31 -2.66
N ARG A 39 7.00 15.36 -2.83
CA ARG A 39 7.13 14.00 -2.27
C ARG A 39 8.33 13.28 -2.87
N LEU A 40 8.50 13.30 -4.20
CA LEU A 40 9.63 12.67 -4.88
C LEU A 40 10.98 13.26 -4.45
N ARG A 41 11.08 14.58 -4.28
CA ARG A 41 12.28 15.22 -3.72
C ARG A 41 12.57 14.75 -2.29
N ALA A 42 11.55 14.64 -1.46
CA ALA A 42 11.69 14.14 -0.09
C ALA A 42 12.12 12.66 -0.05
N ILE A 43 11.52 11.82 -0.90
CA ILE A 43 11.88 10.41 -1.05
C ILE A 43 13.35 10.26 -1.39
N ARG A 44 13.85 11.01 -2.39
CA ARG A 44 15.26 10.97 -2.80
C ARG A 44 16.21 11.36 -1.67
N LYS A 45 15.94 12.46 -0.97
CA LYS A 45 16.74 12.87 0.20
C LYS A 45 16.80 11.79 1.28
N VAL A 46 15.68 11.15 1.59
CA VAL A 46 15.60 10.11 2.62
C VAL A 46 16.29 8.82 2.16
N ALA A 47 16.18 8.48 0.87
CA ALA A 47 16.92 7.37 0.28
C ALA A 47 18.44 7.60 0.35
N GLU A 48 18.91 8.80 0.02
CA GLU A 48 20.32 9.22 0.10
C GLU A 48 20.84 9.19 1.55
N ALA A 49 19.99 9.53 2.53
CA ALA A 49 20.29 9.40 3.95
C ALA A 49 20.34 7.93 4.45
N GLY A 50 20.04 6.95 3.58
CA GLY A 50 20.20 5.53 3.88
C GLY A 50 19.00 4.87 4.55
N TYR A 51 17.86 5.56 4.64
CA TYR A 51 16.60 4.96 5.11
C TYR A 51 16.07 3.93 4.12
N LEU A 52 15.34 2.96 4.65
CA LEU A 52 14.46 2.11 3.84
C LEU A 52 13.15 2.87 3.54
N LEU A 53 12.54 2.53 2.42
CA LEU A 53 11.39 3.25 1.86
C LEU A 53 10.17 2.32 1.76
N GLY A 54 9.02 2.83 2.21
CA GLY A 54 7.71 2.21 1.96
C GLY A 54 6.89 3.07 1.01
N PHE A 55 6.16 2.43 0.09
CA PHE A 55 5.28 3.16 -0.84
C PHE A 55 3.84 2.69 -0.70
N HIS A 56 2.92 3.62 -0.59
CA HIS A 56 1.49 3.34 -0.53
C HIS A 56 0.79 3.92 -1.76
N PHE A 57 0.37 3.05 -2.67
CA PHE A 57 -0.61 3.34 -3.72
C PHE A 57 -2.00 2.91 -3.21
N ASP A 58 -2.37 3.48 -2.06
CA ASP A 58 -3.62 3.20 -1.36
C ASP A 58 -4.16 4.54 -0.82
N PRO A 59 -5.26 5.09 -1.39
CA PRO A 59 -6.11 4.46 -2.40
C PRO A 59 -5.70 4.76 -3.86
N MET A 60 -5.76 3.73 -4.71
CA MET A 60 -5.95 3.89 -6.14
C MET A 60 -7.39 4.38 -6.42
N ILE A 61 -7.51 5.46 -7.19
CA ILE A 61 -8.78 6.07 -7.60
C ILE A 61 -8.97 5.88 -9.10
N TYR A 62 -10.15 5.43 -9.51
CA TYR A 62 -10.50 5.33 -10.92
C TYR A 62 -10.99 6.67 -11.47
N TYR A 63 -10.57 7.00 -12.69
CA TYR A 63 -11.05 8.13 -13.48
C TYR A 63 -10.60 7.92 -14.95
N PRO A 64 -11.23 8.56 -15.95
CA PRO A 64 -10.76 8.49 -17.34
C PRO A 64 -9.28 8.92 -17.47
N GLY A 65 -8.42 8.03 -17.96
CA GLY A 65 -6.97 8.25 -18.06
C GLY A 65 -6.14 7.71 -16.88
N TRP A 66 -6.78 7.08 -15.88
CA TRP A 66 -6.07 6.52 -14.71
C TRP A 66 -4.90 5.60 -15.10
N ARG A 67 -5.06 4.82 -16.16
CA ARG A 67 -4.09 3.78 -16.55
C ARG A 67 -2.75 4.40 -16.91
N GLU A 68 -2.77 5.41 -17.79
CA GLU A 68 -1.61 6.15 -18.24
C GLU A 68 -0.97 6.93 -17.09
N ASP A 69 -1.80 7.57 -16.27
CA ASP A 69 -1.34 8.40 -15.15
C ASP A 69 -0.67 7.56 -14.05
N TYR A 70 -1.21 6.39 -13.70
CA TYR A 70 -0.57 5.48 -12.76
C TYR A 70 0.70 4.83 -13.35
N THR A 71 0.75 4.58 -14.66
CA THR A 71 2.01 4.17 -15.33
C THR A 71 3.08 5.25 -15.20
N CYS A 72 2.72 6.51 -15.45
CA CYS A 72 3.63 7.65 -15.32
C CYS A 72 4.09 7.82 -13.87
N LEU A 73 3.16 7.73 -12.92
CA LEU A 73 3.44 7.81 -11.48
C LEU A 73 4.48 6.77 -11.05
N VAL A 74 4.25 5.49 -11.37
CA VAL A 74 5.16 4.41 -10.99
C VAL A 74 6.55 4.64 -11.60
N ARG A 75 6.61 5.05 -12.86
CA ARG A 75 7.88 5.37 -13.53
C ARG A 75 8.63 6.49 -12.82
N GLU A 76 7.96 7.60 -12.51
CA GLU A 76 8.60 8.76 -11.87
C GLU A 76 8.99 8.49 -10.41
N VAL A 77 8.21 7.67 -9.70
CA VAL A 77 8.53 7.24 -8.33
C VAL A 77 9.82 6.44 -8.31
N PHE A 78 9.92 5.38 -9.12
CA PHE A 78 11.09 4.50 -9.09
C PHE A 78 12.28 5.02 -9.93
N LYS A 79 12.11 6.13 -10.64
CA LYS A 79 13.21 6.82 -11.35
C LYS A 79 14.27 7.31 -10.38
N GLY A 80 15.37 6.57 -10.34
CA GLY A 80 16.54 6.88 -9.50
C GLY A 80 16.41 6.42 -8.05
N ILE A 81 15.42 5.57 -7.73
CA ILE A 81 15.36 4.91 -6.42
C ILE A 81 16.04 3.54 -6.54
N PRO A 82 17.10 3.29 -5.74
CA PRO A 82 17.71 1.97 -5.70
C PRO A 82 16.71 0.90 -5.24
N PRO A 83 16.56 -0.23 -5.96
CA PRO A 83 15.60 -1.29 -5.60
C PRO A 83 15.86 -1.92 -4.22
N ASP A 84 17.12 -1.90 -3.77
CA ASP A 84 17.59 -2.33 -2.45
C ASP A 84 17.28 -1.32 -1.32
N ARG A 85 16.51 -0.27 -1.61
CA ARG A 85 15.93 0.62 -0.59
C ARG A 85 14.43 0.44 -0.42
N VAL A 86 13.77 -0.30 -1.31
CA VAL A 86 12.32 -0.48 -1.28
C VAL A 86 11.96 -1.60 -0.31
N ALA A 87 11.53 -1.28 0.90
CA ALA A 87 11.15 -2.27 1.90
C ALA A 87 9.87 -3.00 1.51
N TRP A 88 8.80 -2.25 1.21
CA TRP A 88 7.52 -2.78 0.75
C TRP A 88 6.75 -1.78 -0.09
N ILE A 89 5.77 -2.29 -0.83
CA ILE A 89 4.80 -1.50 -1.59
C ILE A 89 3.40 -2.01 -1.26
N SER A 90 2.55 -1.11 -0.80
CA SER A 90 1.12 -1.35 -0.56
C SER A 90 0.30 -0.89 -1.75
N VAL A 91 -0.64 -1.71 -2.20
CA VAL A 91 -1.62 -1.36 -3.23
C VAL A 91 -3.02 -1.61 -2.70
N GLY A 92 -3.91 -0.65 -2.82
CA GLY A 92 -5.32 -0.80 -2.46
C GLY A 92 -6.16 0.22 -3.20
N SER A 93 -7.41 -0.11 -3.56
CA SER A 93 -8.33 0.86 -4.15
C SER A 93 -9.11 1.61 -3.08
N LEU A 94 -9.76 2.69 -3.47
CA LEU A 94 -10.69 3.41 -2.61
C LEU A 94 -11.65 2.46 -1.90
N ARG A 95 -11.75 2.65 -0.58
CA ARG A 95 -12.74 2.00 0.27
C ARG A 95 -13.09 2.90 1.44
N PHE A 96 -14.35 2.85 1.88
CA PHE A 96 -14.85 3.64 3.00
C PHE A 96 -16.08 2.98 3.62
N ASN A 97 -16.43 3.36 4.85
CA ASN A 97 -17.67 2.88 5.48
C ASN A 97 -18.89 3.48 4.77
N PRO A 98 -19.98 2.73 4.54
CA PRO A 98 -21.14 3.20 3.77
C PRO A 98 -21.69 4.55 4.23
N GLU A 99 -21.73 4.80 5.54
CA GLU A 99 -22.19 6.08 6.12
C GLU A 99 -21.36 7.29 5.66
N MET A 100 -20.07 7.08 5.33
CA MET A 100 -19.17 8.15 4.92
C MET A 100 -19.50 8.72 3.55
N LYS A 101 -20.22 8.00 2.68
CA LYS A 101 -20.50 8.48 1.32
C LYS A 101 -21.14 9.86 1.33
N ARG A 102 -22.22 10.00 2.12
CA ARG A 102 -22.96 11.28 2.23
C ARG A 102 -22.11 12.37 2.86
N LEU A 103 -21.26 12.03 3.83
CA LEU A 103 -20.36 12.99 4.47
C LEU A 103 -19.28 13.48 3.51
N ILE A 104 -18.71 12.58 2.70
CA ILE A 104 -17.72 12.91 1.67
C ILE A 104 -18.34 13.89 0.67
N GLU A 105 -19.49 13.53 0.11
CA GLU A 105 -20.19 14.34 -0.90
C GLU A 105 -20.70 15.68 -0.33
N SER A 106 -21.12 15.72 0.94
CA SER A 106 -21.56 16.96 1.58
C SER A 106 -20.40 17.89 1.94
N ASN A 107 -19.26 17.35 2.40
CA ASN A 107 -18.11 18.15 2.79
C ASN A 107 -17.29 18.60 1.57
N TYR A 108 -17.33 17.83 0.49
CA TYR A 108 -16.60 18.08 -0.75
C TYR A 108 -17.53 17.90 -1.96
N PRO A 109 -18.42 18.86 -2.25
CA PRO A 109 -19.41 18.74 -3.32
C PRO A 109 -18.83 18.49 -4.71
N ASP A 110 -17.59 18.91 -4.95
CA ASP A 110 -16.89 18.76 -6.23
C ASP A 110 -16.08 17.45 -6.32
N THR A 111 -16.11 16.59 -5.30
CA THR A 111 -15.32 15.35 -5.29
C THR A 111 -15.86 14.33 -6.30
N GLY A 112 -14.96 13.70 -7.04
CA GLY A 112 -15.30 12.63 -7.99
C GLY A 112 -15.14 11.23 -7.44
N ILE A 113 -14.59 11.07 -6.22
CA ILE A 113 -14.07 9.77 -5.76
C ILE A 113 -15.16 8.72 -5.52
N THR A 114 -16.40 9.15 -5.27
CA THR A 114 -17.58 8.29 -5.04
C THR A 114 -18.50 8.15 -6.26
N ALA A 115 -18.11 8.70 -7.42
CA ALA A 115 -18.95 8.77 -8.61
C ALA A 115 -19.11 7.42 -9.34
N GLU A 116 -18.07 6.57 -9.27
CA GLU A 116 -18.10 5.25 -9.88
C GLU A 116 -19.00 4.26 -9.13
N GLU A 117 -19.36 3.17 -9.79
CA GLU A 117 -20.14 2.10 -9.17
C GLU A 117 -19.34 1.43 -8.03
N MET A 118 -19.93 1.46 -6.84
CA MET A 118 -19.36 0.88 -5.63
C MET A 118 -20.34 -0.06 -4.95
N ILE A 119 -19.81 -1.18 -4.46
CA ILE A 119 -20.56 -2.23 -3.76
C ILE A 119 -20.00 -2.42 -2.36
N ALA A 120 -20.85 -2.84 -1.42
CA ALA A 120 -20.39 -3.27 -0.11
C ALA A 120 -19.62 -4.59 -0.23
N GLY A 121 -18.41 -4.65 0.31
CA GLY A 121 -17.66 -5.88 0.50
C GLY A 121 -18.10 -6.63 1.76
N ASP A 122 -17.67 -7.88 1.88
CA ASP A 122 -17.92 -8.74 3.05
C ASP A 122 -17.38 -8.14 4.37
N ASP A 123 -16.46 -7.17 4.28
CA ASP A 123 -15.92 -6.41 5.41
C ASP A 123 -16.70 -5.13 5.74
N GLY A 124 -17.90 -4.99 5.17
CA GLY A 124 -18.82 -3.87 5.38
C GLY A 124 -18.44 -2.58 4.66
N LYS A 125 -17.32 -2.53 3.93
CA LYS A 125 -16.82 -1.31 3.28
C LYS A 125 -17.29 -1.21 1.84
N MET A 126 -17.62 0.01 1.41
CA MET A 126 -17.85 0.34 0.01
C MET A 126 -16.54 0.23 -0.77
N ARG A 127 -16.58 -0.41 -1.94
CA ARG A 127 -15.42 -0.65 -2.83
C ARG A 127 -15.87 -0.61 -4.28
N TYR A 128 -14.95 -0.31 -5.20
CA TYR A 128 -15.24 -0.54 -6.63
C TYR A 128 -15.63 -1.98 -6.91
N VAL A 129 -16.43 -2.19 -7.97
CA VAL A 129 -16.77 -3.53 -8.44
C VAL A 129 -15.51 -4.36 -8.72
N LYS A 130 -15.58 -5.66 -8.44
CA LYS A 130 -14.42 -6.56 -8.49
C LYS A 130 -13.69 -6.58 -9.85
N PRO A 131 -14.37 -6.60 -11.02
CA PRO A 131 -13.67 -6.55 -12.31
C PRO A 131 -12.78 -5.31 -12.46
N LEU A 132 -13.27 -4.14 -12.04
CA LEU A 132 -12.53 -2.89 -12.09
C LEU A 132 -11.30 -2.91 -11.18
N ARG A 133 -11.47 -3.34 -9.92
CA ARG A 133 -10.33 -3.49 -8.99
C ARG A 133 -9.27 -4.44 -9.52
N LEU A 134 -9.69 -5.55 -10.14
CA LEU A 134 -8.77 -6.54 -10.68
C LEU A 134 -7.95 -5.97 -11.84
N GLU A 135 -8.59 -5.20 -12.72
CA GLU A 135 -7.92 -4.47 -13.80
C GLU A 135 -6.90 -3.46 -13.26
N MET A 136 -7.30 -2.65 -12.29
CA MET A 136 -6.45 -1.64 -11.65
C MET A 136 -5.23 -2.27 -10.98
N TYR A 137 -5.43 -3.31 -10.16
CA TYR A 137 -4.33 -3.94 -9.43
C TYR A 137 -3.38 -4.70 -10.34
N ARG A 138 -3.88 -5.40 -11.38
CA ARG A 138 -3.00 -6.08 -12.35
C ARG A 138 -2.15 -5.08 -13.12
N HIS A 139 -2.73 -3.96 -13.53
CA HIS A 139 -1.97 -2.89 -14.19
C HIS A 139 -0.89 -2.35 -13.26
N MET A 140 -1.28 -1.92 -12.05
CA MET A 140 -0.35 -1.38 -11.05
C MET A 140 0.77 -2.36 -10.71
N TYR A 141 0.44 -3.63 -10.43
CA TYR A 141 1.42 -4.66 -10.11
C TYR A 141 2.42 -4.88 -11.26
N LYS A 142 1.93 -4.96 -12.51
CA LYS A 142 2.79 -5.04 -13.70
C LYS A 142 3.76 -3.85 -13.77
N GLN A 143 3.25 -2.63 -13.62
CA GLN A 143 4.09 -1.42 -13.69
C GLN A 143 5.14 -1.38 -12.58
N ILE A 144 4.77 -1.74 -11.35
CA ILE A 144 5.71 -1.83 -10.22
C ILE A 144 6.81 -2.85 -10.54
N ARG A 145 6.42 -4.03 -11.05
CA ARG A 145 7.34 -5.12 -11.37
C ARG A 145 8.36 -4.74 -12.44
N GLU A 146 7.91 -4.01 -13.46
CA GLU A 146 8.75 -3.48 -14.53
C GLU A 146 9.68 -2.36 -14.05
N ALA A 147 9.19 -1.46 -13.19
CA ALA A 147 9.94 -0.27 -12.77
C ALA A 147 10.98 -0.54 -11.67
N VAL A 148 10.70 -1.44 -10.73
CA VAL A 148 11.62 -1.70 -9.59
C VAL A 148 12.80 -2.59 -10.00
N GLY A 149 12.66 -3.48 -10.99
CA GLY A 149 13.77 -4.31 -11.48
C GLY A 149 14.38 -5.31 -10.48
N GLY A 150 13.82 -5.42 -9.26
CA GLY A 150 14.16 -6.41 -8.22
C GLY A 150 12.88 -6.98 -7.61
N ASP A 151 12.92 -7.76 -6.54
CA ASP A 151 11.72 -8.40 -5.95
C ASP A 151 11.22 -7.69 -4.67
N PRO A 152 10.54 -6.52 -4.77
CA PRO A 152 10.00 -5.86 -3.59
C PRO A 152 8.83 -6.66 -3.04
N LEU A 153 8.66 -6.65 -1.72
CA LEU A 153 7.45 -7.14 -1.09
C LEU A 153 6.27 -6.24 -1.49
N VAL A 154 5.36 -6.76 -2.31
CA VAL A 154 4.10 -6.10 -2.68
C VAL A 154 2.94 -6.80 -1.99
N TYR A 155 2.03 -6.04 -1.39
CA TYR A 155 0.83 -6.57 -0.75
C TYR A 155 -0.43 -5.79 -1.14
N LEU A 156 -1.58 -6.46 -1.12
CA LEU A 156 -2.88 -5.82 -1.34
C LEU A 156 -3.53 -5.45 -0.01
N CYS A 157 -3.72 -4.15 0.23
CA CYS A 157 -4.20 -3.62 1.50
C CYS A 157 -5.71 -3.85 1.69
N MET A 158 -6.10 -4.49 2.80
CA MET A 158 -7.49 -4.78 3.15
C MET A 158 -8.26 -5.42 1.99
N GLU A 159 -7.63 -6.34 1.27
CA GLU A 159 -8.18 -6.94 0.06
C GLU A 159 -8.40 -8.44 0.23
N ARG A 160 -9.40 -8.99 -0.47
CA ARG A 160 -9.77 -10.40 -0.34
C ARG A 160 -8.73 -11.35 -0.93
N TRP A 161 -8.60 -12.52 -0.33
CA TRP A 161 -7.69 -13.59 -0.74
C TRP A 161 -7.77 -13.96 -2.23
N ASP A 162 -8.96 -13.90 -2.82
CA ASP A 162 -9.13 -14.25 -4.24
C ASP A 162 -8.53 -13.18 -5.17
N MET A 163 -8.49 -11.92 -4.73
CA MET A 163 -7.78 -10.85 -5.43
C MET A 163 -6.27 -11.03 -5.32
N TRP A 164 -5.77 -11.40 -4.14
CA TRP A 164 -4.36 -11.75 -3.92
C TRP A 164 -3.91 -12.84 -4.90
N GLN A 165 -4.64 -13.95 -4.98
CA GLN A 165 -4.31 -15.04 -5.91
C GLN A 165 -4.33 -14.60 -7.37
N ARG A 166 -5.30 -13.76 -7.77
CA ARG A 166 -5.49 -13.34 -9.17
C ARG A 166 -4.54 -12.24 -9.64
N VAL A 167 -3.93 -11.50 -8.71
CA VAL A 167 -3.01 -10.38 -8.99
C VAL A 167 -1.57 -10.80 -8.71
N LEU A 168 -1.29 -11.35 -7.53
CA LEU A 168 0.05 -11.67 -7.04
C LEU A 168 0.43 -13.14 -7.22
N GLY A 169 -0.53 -14.02 -7.50
CA GLY A 169 -0.29 -15.45 -7.71
C GLY A 169 -0.15 -16.27 -6.42
N PHE A 170 -0.28 -15.65 -5.26
CA PHE A 170 -0.25 -16.29 -3.94
C PHE A 170 -1.23 -15.61 -2.99
N VAL A 171 -1.51 -16.27 -1.85
CA VAL A 171 -2.33 -15.74 -0.76
C VAL A 171 -1.64 -16.05 0.57
N PRO A 172 -1.47 -15.08 1.49
CA PRO A 172 -1.17 -15.38 2.89
C PRO A 172 -2.35 -16.15 3.50
N ASP A 173 -2.10 -17.31 4.07
CA ASP A 173 -3.12 -18.17 4.69
C ASP A 173 -3.61 -17.64 6.05
N SER A 174 -2.89 -16.70 6.66
CA SER A 174 -3.29 -15.98 7.89
C SER A 174 -2.66 -14.58 7.95
N ILE A 175 -3.13 -13.75 8.91
CA ILE A 175 -2.49 -12.46 9.20
C ILE A 175 -1.07 -12.68 9.75
N GLY A 176 -0.87 -13.68 10.61
CA GLY A 176 0.46 -14.07 11.08
C GLY A 176 1.40 -14.49 9.96
N HIS A 177 0.91 -15.16 8.92
CA HIS A 177 1.72 -15.46 7.73
C HIS A 177 2.07 -14.17 6.96
N LEU A 178 1.15 -13.22 6.82
CA LEU A 178 1.47 -11.93 6.20
C LEU A 178 2.57 -11.21 6.98
N ASP A 179 2.47 -11.11 8.31
CA ASP A 179 3.50 -10.48 9.14
C ASP A 179 4.85 -11.20 9.05
N TYR A 180 4.83 -12.53 9.05
CA TYR A 180 6.02 -13.34 8.80
C TYR A 180 6.64 -13.02 7.44
N MET A 181 5.84 -12.79 6.38
CA MET A 181 6.36 -12.40 5.06
C MET A 181 7.08 -11.05 5.11
N PHE A 182 6.55 -10.06 5.85
CA PHE A 182 7.24 -8.79 6.08
C PHE A 182 8.57 -9.00 6.79
N ALA A 183 8.55 -9.72 7.91
CA ALA A 183 9.76 -10.00 8.69
C ALA A 183 10.81 -10.75 7.87
N ARG A 184 10.39 -11.79 7.12
CA ARG A 184 11.26 -12.57 6.24
C ARG A 184 11.88 -11.68 5.16
N SER A 185 11.08 -10.88 4.46
CA SER A 185 11.59 -9.95 3.44
C SER A 185 12.61 -8.97 4.02
N LEU A 186 12.34 -8.38 5.19
CA LEU A 186 13.25 -7.44 5.84
C LEU A 186 14.56 -8.11 6.29
N TRP A 187 14.48 -9.35 6.78
CA TRP A 187 15.65 -10.12 7.18
C TRP A 187 16.50 -10.55 5.97
N GLU A 188 15.88 -11.15 4.95
CA GLU A 188 16.58 -11.67 3.76
C GLU A 188 17.23 -10.55 2.93
N ARG A 189 16.55 -9.41 2.79
CA ARG A 189 16.97 -8.34 1.87
C ARG A 189 17.82 -7.27 2.56
N PHE A 190 17.63 -7.05 3.86
CA PHE A 190 18.29 -5.94 4.59
C PHE A 190 19.00 -6.37 5.88
N GLY A 191 18.99 -7.67 6.22
CA GLY A 191 19.62 -8.17 7.44
C GLY A 191 18.97 -7.64 8.73
N LEU A 192 17.71 -7.21 8.67
CA LEU A 192 17.00 -6.67 9.83
C LEU A 192 16.39 -7.79 10.68
N GLY A 193 16.47 -7.63 12.00
CA GLY A 193 15.98 -8.59 12.99
C GLY A 193 17.07 -9.08 13.93
N SER A 194 16.69 -9.82 14.97
CA SER A 194 17.60 -10.47 15.92
C SER A 194 17.99 -11.90 15.51
N GLY A 195 17.44 -12.41 14.41
CA GLY A 195 17.66 -13.75 13.89
C GLY A 195 16.73 -14.05 12.71
N LYS A 196 16.86 -15.24 12.13
CA LYS A 196 15.98 -15.71 11.07
C LYS A 196 14.53 -15.75 11.59
N PRO A 197 13.55 -15.09 10.92
CA PRO A 197 12.17 -15.12 11.35
C PRO A 197 11.61 -16.55 11.37
N ASP A 198 10.82 -16.85 12.40
CA ASP A 198 10.11 -18.13 12.57
C ASP A 198 8.61 -17.86 12.44
N ARG A 199 7.98 -18.46 11.42
CA ARG A 199 6.56 -18.30 11.12
C ARG A 199 5.67 -18.67 12.32
N THR A 200 6.05 -19.68 13.10
CA THR A 200 5.22 -20.15 14.22
C THR A 200 5.06 -19.11 15.33
N LEU A 201 6.05 -18.22 15.52
CA LEU A 201 5.97 -17.13 16.48
C LEU A 201 4.96 -16.07 16.04
N TYR A 202 4.92 -15.76 14.75
CA TYR A 202 3.95 -14.82 14.20
C TYR A 202 2.55 -15.40 14.23
N GLU A 203 2.37 -16.68 13.90
CA GLU A 203 1.05 -17.31 13.98
C GLU A 203 0.47 -17.31 15.40
N ARG A 204 1.27 -17.66 16.41
CA ARG A 204 0.84 -17.66 17.83
C ARG A 204 0.44 -16.27 18.34
N ALA A 205 1.16 -15.22 17.94
CA ALA A 205 0.83 -13.86 18.37
C ALA A 205 -0.60 -13.45 17.99
N TRP A 206 -1.08 -13.89 16.82
CA TRP A 206 -2.45 -13.64 16.37
C TRP A 206 -3.48 -14.59 16.98
N GLU A 207 -3.07 -15.80 17.37
CA GLU A 207 -3.94 -16.71 18.13
C GLU A 207 -4.27 -16.16 19.53
N ASP A 208 -3.30 -15.53 20.20
CA ASP A 208 -3.48 -14.94 21.52
C ASP A 208 -4.33 -13.65 21.49
N GLU A 209 -4.22 -12.83 20.42
CA GLU A 209 -5.05 -11.62 20.24
C GLU A 209 -6.54 -11.93 19.93
N ASP A 210 -6.82 -13.01 19.21
CA ASP A 210 -8.20 -13.46 18.93
C ASP A 210 -8.95 -13.92 20.20
N VAL A 211 -8.23 -14.25 21.28
CA VAL A 211 -8.82 -14.64 22.59
C VAL A 211 -9.27 -13.42 23.41
N GLU A 212 -8.65 -12.25 23.24
CA GLU A 212 -8.98 -11.04 23.99
C GLU A 212 -9.99 -10.11 23.27
N GLY A 213 -10.41 -10.42 22.03
CA GLY A 213 -11.09 -9.47 21.14
C GLY A 213 -12.42 -9.85 20.45
N GLY A 214 -13.00 -11.06 20.57
CA GLY A 214 -14.36 -11.45 20.11
C GLY A 214 -14.79 -11.23 18.62
N PRO A 215 -16.01 -11.67 18.19
CA PRO A 215 -16.60 -13.01 18.33
C PRO A 215 -16.14 -13.98 17.21
N ALA A 216 -16.25 -15.27 17.50
CA ALA A 216 -15.82 -16.39 16.66
C ALA A 216 -16.31 -16.32 15.20
N ARG A 217 -15.37 -16.40 14.24
CA ARG A 217 -15.66 -16.71 12.84
C ARG A 217 -16.04 -18.18 12.72
N SER A 218 -17.34 -18.47 12.59
CA SER A 218 -17.81 -19.78 12.14
C SER A 218 -17.43 -19.99 10.68
N ARG A 219 -16.67 -21.06 10.41
CA ARG A 219 -16.48 -21.59 9.06
C ARG A 219 -17.75 -22.37 8.69
N GLY A 220 -18.41 -21.95 7.61
CA GLY A 220 -19.49 -22.66 6.94
C GLY A 220 -19.28 -22.61 5.44
#